data_AF-A0A061CZ00-F1
#
_entry.id   AF-A0A061CZ00-F1
#
_cell.length_a   1.000
_cell.length_b   1.000
_cell.length_c   1.000
_cell.angle_alpha   90.00
_cell.angle_beta   90.00
_cell.angle_gamma   90.00
#
_symmetry.space_group_name_H-M   'P 1'
#
loop_
_entity.id
_entity.type
_entity.pdbx_description
1 polymer ?
#
loop_
_entity_poly.entity_id
_entity_poly.type
_entity_poly.pdbx_seq_one_letter_code
_entity_poly.pdbx_strand_id
1 'polypeptide(L)'
;MQGCGVTYELDELFKPETPNCFYQVSVNGEVKDLGELSESMFTTRSNHFIILKFDSDNIGPGEELRQTPPLECRCTTVKRIVLSTIQIENYYSK
;
A
#
# COMPACT_ATOMS: atom_id res chain seq x y z
N MET A 1 -0.04 -14.60 -1.79
CA MET A 1 -0.99 -13.48 -1.62
C MET A 1 -1.02 -13.11 -0.15
N GLN A 2 -0.39 -12.00 0.23
CA GLN A 2 -0.57 -11.39 1.54
C GLN A 2 -1.44 -10.17 1.30
N GLY A 3 -2.68 -10.20 1.79
CA GLY A 3 -3.66 -9.16 1.55
C GLY A 3 -4.49 -8.96 2.80
N CYS A 4 -4.82 -7.71 3.08
CA CYS A 4 -5.83 -7.40 4.07
C CYS A 4 -7.19 -7.53 3.36
N GLY A 5 -7.83 -8.69 3.53
CA GLY A 5 -9.21 -8.89 3.09
C GLY A 5 -10.14 -8.34 4.15
N VAL A 6 -10.79 -7.20 3.86
CA VAL A 6 -12.01 -6.81 4.56
C VAL A 6 -13.18 -7.45 3.80
N THR A 7 -13.91 -8.34 4.48
CA THR A 7 -15.21 -8.79 3.98
C THR A 7 -16.24 -7.71 4.30
N TYR A 8 -17.24 -7.54 3.42
CA TYR A 8 -18.26 -6.50 3.54
C TYR A 8 -18.97 -6.43 4.91
N GLU A 9 -19.05 -7.55 5.64
CA GLU A 9 -19.65 -7.60 6.99
C GLU A 9 -18.74 -7.05 8.10
N LEU A 10 -17.44 -6.92 7.84
CA LEU A 10 -16.43 -6.48 8.79
C LEU A 10 -15.86 -5.10 8.48
N ASP A 11 -16.33 -4.42 7.42
CA ASP A 11 -15.95 -3.05 7.04
C ASP A 11 -16.19 -2.04 8.18
N GLU A 12 -17.17 -2.32 9.05
CA GLU A 12 -17.48 -1.51 10.23
C GLU A 12 -16.59 -1.82 11.45
N LEU A 13 -15.87 -2.95 11.45
CA LEU A 13 -15.07 -3.43 12.58
C LEU A 13 -13.56 -3.28 12.33
N PHE A 14 -13.13 -3.51 11.08
CA PHE A 14 -11.75 -3.46 10.63
C PHE A 14 -11.62 -2.47 9.47
N LYS A 15 -10.76 -1.47 9.65
CA LYS A 15 -10.52 -0.40 8.67
C LYS A 15 -9.02 -0.23 8.43
N PRO A 16 -8.54 -0.26 7.17
CA PRO A 16 -7.16 0.11 6.89
C PRO A 16 -6.90 1.55 7.37
N GLU A 17 -5.78 1.77 8.06
CA GLU A 17 -5.45 3.08 8.66
C GLU A 17 -5.33 4.15 7.59
N THR A 18 -4.80 3.75 6.44
CA THR A 18 -4.90 4.45 5.15
C THR A 18 -6.21 4.04 4.47
N PRO A 19 -7.13 4.98 4.18
CA PRO A 19 -8.44 4.67 3.60
C PRO A 19 -8.40 3.85 2.31
N ASN A 20 -7.26 3.88 1.61
CA ASN A 20 -7.04 3.18 0.35
C ASN A 20 -5.65 2.53 0.34
N CYS A 21 -5.44 1.48 1.13
CA CYS A 21 -4.16 0.75 1.11
C CYS A 21 -3.73 0.39 -0.33
N PHE A 22 -2.45 0.59 -0.63
CA PHE A 22 -1.83 0.55 -1.98
C PHE A 22 -2.17 1.71 -2.92
N TYR A 23 -3.29 2.41 -2.80
CA TYR A 23 -3.38 3.75 -3.42
C TYR A 23 -2.57 4.77 -2.62
N GLN A 24 -2.57 4.60 -1.30
CA GLN A 24 -1.76 5.34 -0.34
C GLN A 24 -0.98 4.36 0.54
N VAL A 25 0.25 4.72 0.86
CA VAL A 25 1.15 3.97 1.73
C VAL A 25 1.77 4.89 2.77
N SER A 26 2.14 4.35 3.92
CA SER A 26 2.92 5.05 4.93
C SER A 26 4.41 4.86 4.67
N VAL A 27 5.19 5.93 4.71
CA VAL A 27 6.65 5.90 4.64
C VAL A 27 7.17 6.72 5.81
N ASN A 28 7.89 6.08 6.75
CA ASN A 28 8.32 6.71 8.00
C ASN A 28 7.17 7.36 8.80
N GLY A 29 5.95 6.79 8.73
CA GLY A 29 4.77 7.32 9.41
C GLY A 29 4.04 8.44 8.67
N GLU A 30 4.54 8.87 7.51
CA GLU A 30 3.87 9.83 6.64
C GLU A 30 3.08 9.13 5.55
N VAL A 31 1.82 9.51 5.35
CA VAL A 31 0.98 8.96 4.26
C VAL A 31 1.35 9.64 2.95
N LYS A 32 1.62 8.83 1.92
CA LYS A 32 1.96 9.28 0.56
C LYS A 32 1.13 8.53 -0.47
N ASP A 33 0.76 9.22 -1.55
CA ASP A 33 0.09 8.61 -2.70
C ASP A 33 1.10 7.78 -3.51
N LEU A 34 0.70 6.57 -3.92
CA LEU A 34 1.59 5.63 -4.60
C LEU A 34 2.12 6.21 -5.93
N GLY A 35 1.28 6.90 -6.68
CA GLY A 35 1.67 7.50 -7.97
C GLY A 35 2.65 8.68 -7.83
N GLU A 36 2.74 9.30 -6.65
CA GLU A 36 3.78 10.30 -6.38
C GLU A 36 5.12 9.66 -6.01
N LEU A 37 5.07 8.47 -5.40
CA LEU A 37 6.24 7.70 -5.03
C LEU A 37 6.87 6.99 -6.21
N SER A 38 6.04 6.38 -7.06
CA SER A 38 6.50 5.54 -8.15
C SER A 38 5.59 5.60 -9.38
N GLU A 39 6.19 5.80 -10.54
CA GLU A 39 5.56 5.69 -11.86
C GLU A 39 5.40 4.23 -12.28
N SER A 40 6.32 3.35 -11.86
CA SER A 40 6.31 1.91 -12.18
C SER A 40 5.38 1.10 -11.28
N MET A 41 4.83 1.68 -10.21
CA MET A 41 3.89 1.01 -9.31
C MET A 41 2.49 1.61 -9.40
N PHE A 42 1.48 0.75 -9.52
CA PHE A 42 0.09 1.20 -9.56
C PHE A 42 -0.85 0.19 -8.93
N THR A 43 -2.01 0.68 -8.53
CA THR A 43 -3.01 -0.10 -7.82
C THR A 43 -4.22 -0.38 -8.68
N THR A 44 -4.64 -1.64 -8.69
CA THR A 44 -5.88 -2.07 -9.34
C THR A 44 -6.84 -2.63 -8.30
N ARG A 45 -8.11 -2.27 -8.44
CA ARG A 45 -9.19 -2.74 -7.57
C ARG A 45 -9.99 -3.82 -8.30
N SER A 46 -10.16 -4.96 -7.64
CA SER A 46 -11.15 -5.98 -8.00
C SER A 46 -12.32 -5.94 -7.01
N ASN A 47 -13.30 -6.84 -7.17
CA ASN A 47 -14.44 -6.92 -6.25
C ASN A 47 -14.02 -7.23 -4.80
N HIS A 48 -12.94 -7.99 -4.59
CA HIS A 48 -12.53 -8.46 -3.24
C HIS A 48 -11.10 -8.09 -2.85
N PHE A 49 -10.27 -7.67 -3.80
CA PHE A 49 -8.85 -7.43 -3.56
C PHE A 49 -8.42 -6.09 -4.12
N ILE A 50 -7.58 -5.41 -3.35
CA ILE A 50 -6.72 -4.36 -3.87
C ILE A 50 -5.37 -5.00 -4.21
N ILE A 51 -4.96 -4.83 -5.46
CA ILE A 51 -3.76 -5.46 -6.02
C ILE A 51 -2.77 -4.36 -6.38
N LEU A 52 -1.63 -4.36 -5.70
CA LEU A 52 -0.44 -3.61 -6.09
C LEU A 52 0.25 -4.31 -7.26
N LYS A 53 0.52 -3.57 -8.32
CA LYS A 53 1.20 -4.05 -9.52
C LYS A 53 2.48 -3.25 -9.74
N PHE A 54 3.46 -3.91 -10.33
CA PHE A 54 4.71 -3.33 -10.77
C PHE A 54 4.85 -3.56 -12.27
N ASP A 55 5.24 -2.51 -13.00
CA ASP A 55 5.53 -2.54 -14.42
C ASP A 55 6.95 -2.03 -14.65
N SER A 56 7.85 -2.97 -14.94
CA SER A 56 9.26 -2.70 -15.19
C SER A 56 9.51 -1.84 -16.42
N ASP A 57 8.56 -1.82 -17.37
CA ASP A 57 8.70 -1.05 -18.59
C ASP A 57 8.37 0.44 -18.35
N ASN A 58 7.74 0.76 -17.22
CA ASN A 58 7.33 2.10 -16.80
C ASN A 58 8.16 2.66 -15.62
N ILE A 59 9.42 2.23 -15.47
CA ILE A 59 10.34 2.84 -14.48
C ILE A 59 10.63 4.28 -14.91
N GLY A 60 10.22 5.23 -14.06
CA GLY A 60 10.29 6.64 -14.34
C GLY A 60 11.72 7.19 -14.31
N PRO A 61 12.00 8.32 -15.00
CA PRO A 61 13.30 8.96 -14.92
C PRO A 61 13.67 9.35 -13.47
N GLY A 62 14.84 8.89 -13.01
CA GLY A 62 15.33 9.15 -11.66
C GLY A 62 14.77 8.21 -10.58
N GLU A 63 13.93 7.24 -10.94
CA GLU A 63 13.58 6.16 -10.01
C GLU A 63 14.76 5.22 -9.80
N GLU A 64 15.04 4.90 -8.54
CA GLU A 64 16.04 3.91 -8.16
C GLU A 64 15.42 2.84 -7.27
N LEU A 65 16.00 1.64 -7.28
CA LEU A 65 15.59 0.56 -6.40
C LEU A 65 15.89 0.94 -4.94
N ARG A 66 14.84 1.10 -4.15
CA ARG A 66 14.91 1.36 -2.72
C ARG A 66 14.56 0.13 -1.90
N GLN A 67 15.40 -0.13 -0.90
CA GLN A 67 15.17 -1.18 0.08
C GLN A 67 14.61 -0.61 1.38
N THR A 68 15.00 0.62 1.72
CA THR A 68 14.58 1.33 2.93
C THR A 68 14.30 2.80 2.62
N PRO A 69 13.41 3.45 3.39
CA PRO A 69 12.47 2.84 4.33
C PRO A 69 11.39 2.00 3.61
N PRO A 70 10.84 0.93 4.23
CA PRO A 70 9.78 0.14 3.62
C PRO A 70 8.50 0.97 3.48
N LEU A 71 7.71 0.68 2.45
CA LEU A 71 6.35 1.20 2.36
C LEU A 71 5.46 0.35 3.25
N GLU A 72 4.59 0.98 4.03
CA GLU A 72 3.75 0.31 5.01
C GLU A 72 2.27 0.49 4.71
N CYS A 73 1.54 -0.61 4.90
CA CYS A 73 0.10 -0.67 4.80
C CYS A 73 -0.46 -1.31 6.07
N ARG A 74 -1.13 -0.53 6.92
CA ARG A 74 -1.57 -0.98 8.25
C ARG A 74 -3.07 -1.21 8.27
N CYS A 75 -3.47 -2.39 8.73
CA CYS A 75 -4.87 -2.70 8.99
C CYS A 75 -5.17 -2.47 10.46
N THR A 76 -6.11 -1.57 10.73
CA THR A 76 -6.48 -1.15 12.08
C THR A 76 -7.93 -1.49 12.40
N THR A 77 -8.29 -1.54 13.68
CA THR A 77 -9.71 -1.51 14.08
C THR A 77 -10.23 -0.07 14.05
N VAL A 78 -11.55 0.12 14.17
CA VAL A 78 -12.14 1.45 14.38
C VAL A 78 -11.60 2.19 15.62
N LYS A 79 -10.99 1.46 16.56
CA LYS A 79 -10.30 2.01 17.75
C LYS A 79 -8.80 2.26 17.51
N ARG A 80 -8.33 2.27 16.26
CA ARG A 80 -6.93 2.46 15.84
C ARG A 80 -5.94 1.42 16.38
N ILE A 81 -6.42 0.23 16.75
CA ILE A 81 -5.54 -0.89 17.13
C ILE A 81 -5.03 -1.52 15.84
N VAL A 82 -3.70 -1.60 15.66
CA VAL A 82 -3.08 -2.26 14.52
C VAL A 82 -3.19 -3.77 14.65
N LEU A 83 -3.85 -4.41 13.68
CA LEU A 83 -4.02 -5.85 13.59
C LEU A 83 -2.95 -6.50 12.71
N SER A 84 -2.52 -5.80 11.67
CA SER A 84 -1.52 -6.28 10.72
C SER A 84 -0.84 -5.10 10.02
N THR A 85 0.41 -5.29 9.64
CA THR A 85 1.18 -4.38 8.80
C THR A 85 1.74 -5.17 7.63
N ILE A 86 1.48 -4.71 6.41
CA ILE A 86 2.12 -5.17 5.19
C ILE A 86 3.28 -4.22 4.92
N GLN A 87 4.48 -4.77 4.77
CA GLN A 87 5.67 -4.03 4.39
C GLN A 87 6.06 -4.39 2.95
N ILE A 88 6.33 -3.37 2.14
CA ILE A 88 6.83 -3.51 0.77
C ILE A 88 8.27 -3.00 0.77
N GLU A 89 9.18 -3.91 0.47
CA GLU A 89 10.60 -3.65 0.29
C GLU A 89 10.96 -3.82 -1.19
N ASN A 90 12.13 -3.31 -1.59
CA ASN A 90 12.65 -3.44 -2.96
C ASN A 90 11.69 -2.85 -4.01
N TYR A 91 11.37 -1.57 -3.86
CA TYR A 91 10.49 -0.82 -4.76
C TYR A 91 11.25 0.28 -5.48
N TYR A 92 10.81 0.65 -6.69
CA TYR A 92 11.39 1.78 -7.42
C TYR A 92 10.70 3.07 -6.98
N SER A 93 11.47 4.11 -6.69
CA SER A 93 10.93 5.44 -6.36
C SER A 93 11.95 6.54 -6.58
N LYS A 94 11.47 7.77 -6.72
CA LYS A 94 12.30 8.99 -6.80
C LYS A 94 12.94 9.35 -5.46
#